data_AF-A0A350Y9X9-F1
#
_entry.id   AF-A0A350Y9X9-F1
#
_cell.length_a   1.000
_cell.length_b   1.000
_cell.length_c   1.000
_cell.angle_alpha   90.00
_cell.angle_beta   90.00
_cell.angle_gamma   90.00
#
_symmetry.space_group_name_H-M   'P 1'
#
loop_
_entity.id
_entity.type
_entity.pdbx_description
1 polymer ?
#
loop_
_entity_poly.entity_id
_entity_poly.type
_entity_poly.pdbx_seq_one_letter_code
_entity_poly.pdbx_strand_id
1 'polypeptide(L)' 'MSDSSSPVIYQLKVVLLGISPMIWRRLLVKSNSTIEDLHYTLQIAMGWEDIHLHHFVIHGKLYGIT' A
#
# COMPACT_ATOMS: atom_id res chain seq x y z
N MET A 1 -30.30 -5.60 9.60
CA MET A 1 -29.31 -6.67 9.79
C MET A 1 -28.11 -6.31 8.94
N SER A 2 -27.05 -5.77 9.55
CA SER A 2 -25.82 -5.44 8.84
C SER A 2 -25.13 -6.73 8.44
N ASP A 3 -24.96 -6.96 7.14
CA ASP A 3 -24.21 -8.08 6.62
C ASP A 3 -22.74 -7.93 7.07
N SER A 4 -22.36 -8.64 8.13
CA SER A 4 -21.00 -8.63 8.68
C SER A 4 -20.10 -9.54 7.84
N SER A 5 -19.98 -9.23 6.55
CA SER A 5 -18.99 -9.91 5.71
C SER A 5 -17.59 -9.51 6.20
N SER A 6 -16.79 -10.53 6.52
CA SER A 6 -15.41 -10.28 6.95
C SER A 6 -14.62 -9.64 5.80
N PRO A 7 -13.73 -8.66 6.07
CA PRO A 7 -12.94 -8.02 5.02
C PRO A 7 -12.17 -9.06 4.21
N VAL A 8 -12.25 -8.96 2.89
CA VAL A 8 -11.45 -9.78 1.98
C VAL A 8 -9.98 -9.39 2.14
N ILE A 9 -9.06 -10.34 2.00
CA ILE A 9 -7.63 -10.07 2.02
C ILE A 9 -7.11 -9.99 0.58
N TYR A 10 -6.61 -8.82 0.20
CA TYR A 10 -5.88 -8.62 -1.03
C TYR A 10 -4.41 -9.00 -0.85
N GLN A 11 -3.86 -9.68 -1.84
CA GLN A 11 -2.43 -9.96 -1.91
C GLN A 11 -1.79 -9.07 -2.96
N LEU A 12 -0.95 -8.13 -2.51
CA LEU A 12 -0.29 -7.15 -3.35
C LEU A 12 1.19 -7.49 -3.51
N LYS A 13 1.69 -7.43 -4.75
CA LYS A 13 3.13 -7.47 -5.03
C LYS A 13 3.63 -6.03 -5.15
N VAL A 14 4.61 -5.68 -4.34
CA VAL A 14 5.24 -4.35 -4.34
C VAL A 14 6.66 -4.50 -4.86
N VAL A 15 7.05 -3.66 -5.80
CA VAL A 15 8.37 -3.69 -6.45
C VAL A 15 8.96 -2.29 -6.42
N LEU A 16 10.23 -2.18 -6.04
CA LEU A 16 10.99 -0.94 -6.14
C LEU A 16 11.60 -0.85 -7.54
N LEU A 17 11.18 0.17 -8.30
CA LEU A 17 11.58 0.35 -9.69
C LEU A 17 13.03 0.86 -9.81
N GLY A 18 13.70 0.52 -10.90
CA GLY A 18 15.03 1.05 -11.23
C GLY A 18 16.23 0.41 -10.52
N ILE A 19 16.03 -0.67 -9.76
CA ILE A 19 17.09 -1.34 -8.99
C ILE A 19 17.31 -2.78 -9.48
N SER A 20 18.59 -3.18 -9.55
CA SER A 20 19.02 -4.57 -9.78
C SER A 20 20.02 -5.00 -8.68
N PRO A 21 19.85 -6.18 -8.06
CA PRO A 21 18.74 -7.11 -8.25
C PRO A 21 17.41 -6.54 -7.73
N MET A 22 16.28 -7.04 -8.27
CA MET A 22 14.94 -6.52 -7.96
C MET A 22 14.63 -6.61 -6.46
N ILE A 23 14.31 -5.47 -5.85
CA ILE A 23 13.80 -5.39 -4.48
C ILE A 23 12.27 -5.45 -4.54
N TRP A 24 11.66 -6.43 -3.86
CA TRP A 24 10.21 -6.61 -3.83
C TRP A 24 9.71 -7.17 -2.49
N ARG A 25 8.41 -6.99 -2.24
CA ARG A 25 7.67 -7.52 -1.08
C ARG A 25 6.30 -8.04 -1.51
N ARG A 26 5.72 -8.96 -0.74
CA ARG A 26 4.34 -9.44 -0.89
C ARG A 26 3.57 -9.06 0.36
N LEU A 27 2.52 -8.26 0.20
CA LEU A 27 1.72 -7.72 1.30
C LEU A 27 0.34 -8.33 1.30
N LEU A 28 -0.22 -8.55 2.50
CA LEU A 28 -1.61 -8.91 2.71
C LEU A 28 -2.32 -7.69 3.29
N VAL A 29 -3.32 -7.17 2.58
CA VAL A 29 -4.03 -5.94 2.93
C VAL A 29 -5.53 -6.23 3.01
N LYS A 30 -6.20 -5.73 4.05
CA LYS A 30 -7.64 -5.92 4.19
C LYS A 30 -8.39 -5.05 3.18
N SER A 31 -9.53 -5.51 2.70
CA SER A 31 -10.33 -4.79 1.71
C SER A 31 -10.93 -3.49 2.22
N ASN A 32 -10.95 -3.29 3.54
CA ASN A 32 -11.41 -2.07 4.20
C ASN A 32 -10.25 -1.18 4.70
N SER A 33 -9.00 -1.50 4.36
CA SER A 33 -7.86 -0.60 4.60
C SER A 33 -7.98 0.67 3.76
N THR A 34 -7.64 1.80 4.34
CA THR A 34 -7.55 3.09 3.64
C THR A 34 -6.26 3.18 2.80
N ILE A 35 -6.15 4.22 1.97
CA ILE A 35 -4.91 4.50 1.24
C ILE A 35 -3.77 4.88 2.20
N GLU A 36 -4.08 5.54 3.31
CA GLU A 36 -3.12 5.87 4.37
C GLU A 36 -2.62 4.61 5.09
N ASP A 37 -3.50 3.65 5.39
CA ASP A 37 -3.07 2.34 5.93
C ASP A 37 -2.12 1.61 4.97
N LEU A 38 -2.39 1.69 3.66
CA LEU A 38 -1.52 1.10 2.64
C LEU A 38 -0.15 1.81 2.62
N HIS A 39 -0.12 3.13 2.73
CA HIS A 39 1.13 3.91 2.87
C HIS A 39 1.96 3.45 4.06
N TYR A 40 1.38 3.39 5.27
CA TYR A 40 2.13 2.94 6.44
C TYR A 40 2.59 1.49 6.32
N THR A 41 1.77 0.61 5.72
CA THR A 41 2.18 -0.76 5.45
C THR A 41 3.41 -0.82 4.51
N LEU A 42 3.45 0.06 3.49
CA LEU A 42 4.59 0.17 2.58
C LEU A 42 5.84 0.72 3.27
N GLN A 43 5.69 1.78 4.07
CA GLN A 43 6.79 2.38 4.85
C GLN A 43 7.47 1.31 5.70
N ILE A 44 6.69 0.57 6.49
CA ILE A 44 7.21 -0.49 7.37
C ILE A 44 7.84 -1.62 6.56
N ALA A 45 7.19 -2.11 5.50
CA ALA A 45 7.68 -3.26 4.72
C ALA A 45 8.98 -2.97 3.96
N MET A 46 9.21 -1.70 3.62
CA MET A 46 10.43 -1.24 2.95
C MET A 46 11.49 -0.71 3.92
N GLY A 47 11.16 -0.52 5.20
CA GLY A 47 12.07 0.07 6.19
C GLY A 47 12.29 1.56 5.97
N TRP A 48 11.26 2.28 5.51
CA TRP A 48 11.27 3.73 5.34
C TRP A 48 10.67 4.44 6.56
N GLU A 49 10.95 5.73 6.68
CA GLU A 49 10.72 6.52 7.90
C GLU A 49 9.64 7.61 7.73
N ASP A 50 8.87 7.60 6.65
CA ASP A 50 7.79 8.58 6.40
C ASP A 50 8.22 10.06 6.44
N ILE A 51 9.44 10.34 5.97
CA ILE A 51 10.05 11.69 6.03
C ILE A 51 9.85 12.53 4.76
N HIS A 52 9.18 12.00 3.75
CA HIS A 52 9.00 12.63 2.45
C HIS A 52 7.54 12.59 2.02
N LEU A 53 7.13 13.63 1.29
CA LEU A 53 5.80 13.67 0.69
C LEU A 53 5.61 12.47 -0.23
N HIS A 54 4.40 11.91 -0.21
CA HIS A 54 4.03 10.79 -1.07
C HIS A 54 2.75 11.08 -1.84
N HIS A 55 2.38 10.17 -2.75
CA HIS A 55 1.04 10.08 -3.33
C HIS A 55 0.86 8.71 -4.01
N PHE A 56 -0.40 8.35 -4.25
CA PHE A 56 -0.78 7.20 -5.08
C PHE A 56 -1.54 7.67 -6.31
N VAL A 57 -1.26 7.05 -7.45
CA VAL A 57 -2.04 7.23 -8.68
C VAL A 57 -2.82 5.95 -8.96
N ILE A 58 -4.14 6.02 -8.83
CA ILE A 58 -5.04 4.88 -9.06
C ILE A 58 -6.02 5.28 -10.16
N HIS A 59 -6.00 4.56 -11.28
CA HIS A 59 -6.81 4.85 -12.47
C HIS A 59 -6.75 6.33 -12.91
N GLY A 60 -5.54 6.93 -12.86
CA GLY A 60 -5.31 8.33 -13.24
C GLY A 60 -5.70 9.37 -12.18
N LYS A 61 -6.21 8.96 -11.02
CA LYS A 61 -6.54 9.85 -9.91
C LYS A 61 -5.46 9.83 -8.82
N LEU A 62 -5.12 11.01 -8.31
CA LEU A 62 -4.17 11.23 -7.22
C LEU A 62 -4.83 11.09 -5.84
N TYR A 63 -4.11 10.46 -4.92
CA TYR A 63 -4.48 10.28 -3.51
C TYR A 63 -3.27 10.54 -2.61
N GLY A 64 -3.51 11.10 -1.41
CA GLY A 64 -2.50 11.19 -0.35
C GLY A 64 -1.33 12.12 -0.65
N ILE A 65 -1.58 13.33 -1.19
CA ILE A 65 -0.55 14.38 -1.26
C ILE A 65 -0.31 14.88 0.18
N THR A 66 0.54 14.17 0.89
CA THR A 66 0.86 14.35 2.32
C THR A 66 2.31 14.07 2.56
#